data_AF-A0A962FYQ9-F1
#
_entry.id   AF-A0A962FYQ9-F1
#
_cell.length_a   1.000
_cell.length_b   1.000
_cell.length_c   1.000
_cell.angle_alpha   90.00
_cell.angle_beta   90.00
_cell.angle_gamma   90.00
#
_symmetry.space_group_name_H-M   'P 1'
#
loop_
_entity.id
_entity.type
_entity.pdbx_description
1 polymer ?
#
loop_
_entity_poly.entity_id
_entity_poly.type
_entity_poly.pdbx_seq_one_letter_code
_entity_poly.pdbx_strand_id
1 'polypeptide(L)'
;MQEQTLPLESLLTCFFSESETRFRFLEDAYDYTAIGGMVRYKNNLRVITPYKPDYCVEPFWALMRYEREAGAFEILYGDRDYTLEIFFCPSPVNRVYLGEWVSAAGGEVLQSDSIAWLHEQVALEEALRSRAVFLRKSIDCFINPQPDTLDRALAIQAKRVEQAVRAQYKQDMAQASKMAARAYFRKDYKDVVRLLRPYEKYLSPVDIRKFMIARSKLTDGNV
;
A
#
# COMPACT_ATOMS: atom_id res chain seq x y z
N MET A 1 -19.19 -16.57 16.73
CA MET A 1 -18.51 -15.44 17.37
C MET A 1 -18.77 -14.23 16.50
N GLN A 2 -19.47 -13.22 17.01
CA GLN A 2 -19.61 -11.93 16.33
C GLN A 2 -18.36 -11.13 16.68
N GLU A 3 -17.49 -10.89 15.69
CA GLU A 3 -16.37 -9.95 15.81
C GLU A 3 -16.96 -8.55 16.03
N GLN A 4 -16.81 -8.00 17.23
CA GLN A 4 -17.21 -6.64 17.53
C GLN A 4 -16.16 -5.69 16.96
N THR A 5 -16.45 -5.09 15.81
CA THR A 5 -15.70 -3.96 15.29
C THR A 5 -15.80 -2.81 16.30
N LEU A 6 -14.66 -2.33 16.79
CA LEU A 6 -14.60 -1.20 17.71
C LEU A 6 -14.98 0.11 17.00
N PRO A 7 -15.43 1.13 17.75
CA PRO A 7 -15.55 2.48 17.22
C PRO A 7 -14.20 2.94 16.63
N LEU A 8 -14.24 3.61 15.48
CA LEU A 8 -13.06 4.12 14.79
C LEU A 8 -12.18 5.00 15.70
N GLU A 9 -12.81 5.77 16.60
CA GLU A 9 -12.14 6.61 17.58
C GLU A 9 -11.27 5.78 18.55
N SER A 10 -11.70 4.57 18.91
CA SER A 10 -10.91 3.67 19.75
C SER A 10 -9.68 3.15 19.01
N LEU A 11 -9.81 2.79 17.72
CA LEU A 11 -8.69 2.36 16.89
C LEU A 11 -7.68 3.49 16.67
N LEU A 12 -8.14 4.72 16.41
CA LEU A 12 -7.27 5.88 16.27
C LEU A 12 -6.56 6.23 17.58
N THR A 13 -7.27 6.20 18.71
CA THR A 13 -6.67 6.42 20.03
C THR A 13 -5.58 5.38 20.30
N CYS A 14 -5.87 4.11 20.04
CA CYS A 14 -4.89 3.02 20.12
C CYS A 14 -3.68 3.27 19.20
N PHE A 15 -3.93 3.64 17.93
CA PHE A 15 -2.86 3.91 16.97
C PHE A 15 -1.88 4.97 17.50
N PHE A 16 -2.40 6.12 17.95
CA PHE A 16 -1.55 7.19 18.44
C PHE A 16 -0.83 6.82 19.74
N SER A 17 -1.53 6.23 20.71
CA SER A 17 -0.93 5.86 22.00
C SER A 17 0.14 4.77 21.87
N GLU A 18 -0.12 3.75 21.05
CA GLU A 18 0.85 2.66 20.82
C GLU A 18 2.00 3.11 19.95
N SER A 19 1.76 3.95 18.93
CA SER A 19 2.86 4.51 18.14
C SER A 19 3.80 5.32 19.02
N GLU A 20 3.26 6.25 19.83
CA GLU A 20 4.05 7.03 20.79
C GLU A 20 4.84 6.11 21.73
N THR A 21 4.16 5.14 22.35
CA THR A 21 4.79 4.25 23.34
C THR A 21 5.87 3.35 22.73
N ARG A 22 5.58 2.71 21.59
CA ARG A 22 6.44 1.67 21.01
C ARG A 22 7.63 2.26 20.26
N PHE A 23 7.45 3.44 19.66
CA PHE A 23 8.47 4.11 18.85
C PHE A 23 9.20 5.23 19.60
N ARG A 24 8.85 5.51 20.87
CA ARG A 24 9.53 6.49 21.73
C ARG A 24 11.05 6.38 21.76
N PHE A 25 11.60 5.18 21.56
CA PHE A 25 13.04 4.97 21.49
C PHE A 25 13.73 5.81 20.40
N LEU A 26 13.02 6.21 19.35
CA LEU A 26 13.53 7.13 18.33
C LEU A 26 13.83 8.50 18.93
N GLU A 27 12.98 9.00 19.82
CA GLU A 27 13.19 10.27 20.54
C GLU A 27 14.25 10.07 21.63
N ASP A 28 14.05 9.09 22.50
CA ASP A 28 14.87 8.90 23.71
C ASP A 28 16.34 8.53 23.39
N ALA A 29 16.60 7.77 22.32
CA ALA A 29 17.93 7.24 22.01
C ALA A 29 18.55 7.78 20.71
N TYR A 30 17.75 8.36 19.81
CA TYR A 30 18.21 8.76 18.48
C TYR A 30 17.88 10.21 18.12
N ASP A 31 17.39 11.02 19.06
CA ASP A 31 17.16 12.47 18.89
C ASP A 31 16.20 12.81 17.73
N TYR A 32 15.20 11.96 17.52
CA TYR A 32 14.09 12.29 16.63
C TYR A 32 13.06 13.18 17.34
N THR A 33 12.34 13.98 16.57
CA THR A 33 11.17 14.75 17.04
C THR A 33 9.89 14.12 16.50
N ALA A 34 8.92 13.84 17.38
CA ALA A 34 7.63 13.27 16.99
C ALA A 34 6.59 14.33 16.58
N ILE A 35 5.86 14.05 15.50
CA ILE A 35 4.72 14.82 14.99
C ILE A 35 3.60 13.83 14.68
N GLY A 36 2.46 13.99 15.34
CA GLY A 36 1.31 13.09 15.22
C GLY A 36 0.02 13.80 14.82
N GLY A 37 -0.77 13.18 13.96
CA GLY A 37 -2.13 13.65 13.69
C GLY A 37 -2.82 13.01 12.51
N MET A 38 -3.98 13.56 12.18
CA MET A 38 -4.77 13.19 11.01
C MET A 38 -4.24 13.90 9.77
N VAL A 39 -4.16 13.16 8.67
CA VAL A 39 -3.66 13.65 7.38
C VAL A 39 -4.83 14.07 6.50
N ARG A 40 -4.74 15.27 5.95
CA ARG A 40 -5.62 15.78 4.89
C ARG A 40 -4.79 16.40 3.78
N TYR A 41 -5.27 16.33 2.55
CA TYR A 41 -4.65 17.03 1.43
C TYR A 41 -5.43 18.30 1.11
N LYS A 42 -4.74 19.44 1.09
CA LYS A 42 -5.30 20.73 0.69
C LYS A 42 -4.39 21.33 -0.39
N ASN A 43 -4.91 21.55 -1.59
CA ASN A 43 -4.13 22.05 -2.74
C ASN A 43 -2.86 21.23 -3.00
N ASN A 44 -2.97 19.89 -2.97
CA ASN A 44 -1.85 18.94 -3.09
C ASN A 44 -0.79 19.02 -1.98
N LEU A 45 -1.00 19.84 -0.95
CA LEU A 45 -0.15 19.87 0.23
C LEU A 45 -0.73 18.96 1.31
N ARG A 46 0.14 18.14 1.89
CA ARG A 46 -0.19 17.29 3.03
C ARG A 46 -0.25 18.16 4.29
N VAL A 47 -1.41 18.21 4.92
CA VAL A 47 -1.66 18.92 6.17
C VAL A 47 -1.86 17.89 7.28
N ILE A 48 -1.08 18.00 8.34
CA ILE A 48 -1.23 17.19 9.56
C ILE A 48 -1.95 18.04 10.58
N THR A 49 -3.15 17.62 10.98
CA THR A 49 -3.91 18.26 12.05
C THR A 49 -3.86 17.38 13.29
N PRO A 50 -3.61 17.93 14.49
CA PRO A 50 -3.63 17.15 15.73
C PRO A 50 -4.90 16.31 15.82
N TYR A 51 -4.75 15.04 16.16
CA TYR A 51 -5.89 14.16 16.38
C TYR A 51 -6.68 14.66 17.59
N LYS A 52 -7.99 14.73 17.42
CA LYS A 52 -8.91 14.94 18.51
C LYS A 52 -9.96 13.83 18.47
N PRO A 53 -10.37 13.26 19.62
CA PRO A 53 -11.27 12.09 19.65
C PRO A 53 -12.70 12.37 19.18
N ASP A 54 -13.02 13.62 18.83
CA ASP A 54 -14.32 14.06 18.35
C ASP A 54 -14.47 13.79 16.84
N TYR A 55 -15.20 12.71 16.54
CA TYR A 55 -15.77 12.32 15.26
C TYR A 55 -14.78 12.21 14.09
N CYS A 56 -14.44 10.97 13.74
CA CYS A 56 -13.69 10.66 12.51
C CYS A 56 -14.61 9.96 11.49
N VAL A 57 -14.40 10.26 10.20
CA VAL A 57 -15.11 9.62 9.10
C VAL A 57 -14.14 8.90 8.18
N GLU A 58 -14.58 7.76 7.66
CA GLU A 58 -13.85 7.05 6.61
C GLU A 58 -14.01 7.71 5.23
N PRO A 59 -13.03 7.56 4.32
CA PRO A 59 -11.68 7.05 4.57
C PRO A 59 -10.85 8.09 5.35
N PHE A 60 -9.96 7.61 6.21
CA PHE A 60 -9.07 8.46 7.00
C PHE A 60 -7.60 8.08 6.75
N TRP A 61 -6.70 8.97 7.17
CA TRP A 61 -5.28 8.66 7.31
C TRP A 61 -4.80 9.28 8.62
N ALA A 62 -4.28 8.47 9.51
CA ALA A 62 -3.55 8.87 10.71
C ALA A 62 -2.05 8.69 10.45
N LEU A 63 -1.23 9.59 10.99
CA LEU A 63 0.21 9.61 10.82
C LEU A 63 0.88 9.87 12.16
N MET A 64 1.88 9.05 12.47
CA MET A 64 2.93 9.37 13.43
C MET A 64 4.25 9.47 12.67
N ARG A 65 4.87 10.63 12.73
CA ARG A 65 6.09 10.96 12.02
C ARG A 65 7.19 11.31 12.99
N TYR A 66 8.35 10.68 12.85
CA TYR A 66 9.54 10.96 13.63
C TYR A 66 10.57 11.58 12.70
N GLU A 67 10.98 12.82 12.94
CA GLU A 67 11.91 13.57 12.08
C GLU A 67 13.28 13.77 12.73
N ARG A 68 14.35 13.64 11.95
CA ARG A 68 15.72 13.98 12.35
C ARG A 68 16.50 14.47 11.14
N GLU A 69 16.99 15.70 11.19
CA GLU A 69 17.70 16.36 10.08
C GLU A 69 16.89 16.28 8.76
N ALA A 70 17.43 15.65 7.71
CA ALA A 70 16.76 15.43 6.43
C ALA A 70 15.96 14.10 6.39
N GLY A 71 16.06 13.28 7.42
CA GLY A 71 15.47 11.95 7.53
C GLY A 71 14.16 11.94 8.32
N ALA A 72 13.25 11.02 7.99
CA ALA A 72 12.08 10.77 8.83
C ALA A 72 11.55 9.34 8.72
N PHE A 73 10.95 8.84 9.80
CA PHE A 73 10.07 7.68 9.76
C PHE A 73 8.62 8.14 9.73
N GLU A 74 7.80 7.49 8.91
CA GLU A 74 6.35 7.72 8.87
C GLU A 74 5.62 6.41 9.14
N ILE A 75 4.80 6.39 10.18
CA ILE A 75 3.89 5.31 10.50
C ILE A 75 2.50 5.80 10.10
N LEU A 76 1.89 5.18 9.10
CA LEU A 76 0.56 5.54 8.61
C LEU A 76 -0.45 4.45 8.89
N TYR A 77 -1.63 4.86 9.31
CA TYR A 77 -2.75 3.96 9.53
C TYR A 77 -4.03 4.55 8.92
N GLY A 78 -4.73 3.76 8.11
CA GLY A 78 -5.99 4.20 7.51
C GLY A 78 -6.25 3.59 6.14
N ASP A 79 -6.83 4.37 5.24
CA ASP A 79 -7.52 3.91 4.02
C ASP A 79 -8.82 3.15 4.33
N ARG A 80 -9.46 2.62 3.28
CA ARG A 80 -10.64 1.76 3.36
C ARG A 80 -10.39 0.43 4.03
N ASP A 81 -9.15 -0.06 3.96
CA ASP A 81 -8.78 -1.39 4.44
C ASP A 81 -8.06 -1.34 5.79
N TYR A 82 -8.01 -0.18 6.47
CA TYR A 82 -7.32 -0.02 7.77
C TYR A 82 -5.88 -0.54 7.72
N THR A 83 -5.15 -0.07 6.71
CA THR A 83 -3.79 -0.50 6.41
C THR A 83 -2.79 0.23 7.29
N LEU A 84 -1.89 -0.54 7.91
CA LEU A 84 -0.69 -0.01 8.58
C LEU A 84 0.50 -0.10 7.63
N GLU A 85 1.13 1.04 7.39
CA GLU A 85 2.33 1.16 6.56
C GLU A 85 3.42 1.95 7.29
N ILE A 86 4.67 1.53 7.13
CA ILE A 86 5.82 2.27 7.68
C ILE A 86 6.81 2.58 6.57
N PHE A 87 7.13 3.87 6.46
CA PHE A 87 8.06 4.39 5.48
C PHE A 87 9.27 5.02 6.15
N PHE A 88 10.39 4.95 5.45
CA PHE A 88 11.55 5.78 5.71
C PHE A 88 11.70 6.82 4.60
N CYS A 89 11.88 8.07 5.01
CA CYS A 89 12.10 9.21 4.15
C CYS A 89 13.54 9.69 4.36
N PRO A 90 14.55 9.16 3.65
CA PRO A 90 15.95 9.58 3.80
C PRO A 90 16.23 11.02 3.35
N SER A 91 15.27 11.63 2.65
CA SER A 91 15.31 13.01 2.17
C SER A 91 13.88 13.52 1.98
N PRO A 92 13.67 14.84 1.80
CA PRO A 92 12.33 15.39 1.54
C PRO A 92 11.63 14.88 0.27
N VAL A 93 12.40 14.29 -0.67
CA VAL A 93 11.89 13.85 -1.98
C VAL A 93 11.75 12.33 -2.09
N ASN A 94 12.54 11.57 -1.34
CA ASN A 94 12.55 10.12 -1.42
C ASN A 94 11.78 9.50 -0.25
N ARG A 95 10.95 8.51 -0.56
CA ARG A 95 10.14 7.77 0.40
C ARG A 95 10.10 6.30 0.00
N VAL A 96 10.59 5.44 0.87
CA VAL A 96 10.66 3.99 0.65
C VAL A 96 10.02 3.26 1.82
N TYR A 97 9.54 2.04 1.59
CA TYR A 97 9.05 1.22 2.70
C TYR A 97 10.21 0.79 3.60
N LEU A 98 9.90 0.54 4.86
CA LEU A 98 10.88 0.14 5.86
C LEU A 98 11.69 -1.10 5.44
N GLY A 99 11.02 -2.17 4.98
CA GLY A 99 11.68 -3.40 4.54
C GLY A 99 12.47 -3.24 3.25
N GLU A 100 12.09 -2.34 2.34
CA GLU A 100 12.88 -2.02 1.14
C GLU A 100 14.25 -1.44 1.54
N TRP A 101 14.28 -0.55 2.53
CA TRP A 101 15.53 0.00 3.06
C TRP A 101 16.39 -1.05 3.77
N VAL A 102 15.78 -1.85 4.66
CA VAL A 102 16.51 -2.92 5.38
C VAL A 102 17.06 -3.95 4.40
N SER A 103 16.28 -4.34 3.37
CA SER A 103 16.74 -5.23 2.31
C SER A 103 17.93 -4.65 1.55
N ALA A 104 17.85 -3.36 1.18
CA ALA A 104 18.92 -2.66 0.50
C ALA A 104 20.21 -2.60 1.34
N ALA A 105 20.08 -2.52 2.66
CA ALA A 105 21.21 -2.58 3.60
C ALA A 105 21.73 -4.01 3.87
N GLY A 106 21.14 -5.05 3.27
CA GLY A 106 21.53 -6.45 3.46
C GLY A 106 20.96 -7.10 4.72
N GLY A 107 20.00 -6.46 5.38
CA GLY A 107 19.32 -7.01 6.55
C GLY A 107 18.19 -7.98 6.19
N GLU A 108 17.75 -8.74 7.19
CA GLU A 108 16.55 -9.58 7.08
C GLU A 108 15.30 -8.69 7.02
N VAL A 109 14.40 -9.01 6.08
CA VAL A 109 13.17 -8.24 5.85
C VAL A 109 11.99 -8.83 6.62
N LEU A 110 11.04 -7.97 6.97
CA LEU A 110 9.70 -8.41 7.34
C LEU A 110 9.01 -9.09 6.16
N GLN A 111 8.17 -10.10 6.44
CA GLN A 111 7.39 -10.79 5.40
C GLN A 111 6.50 -9.85 4.58
N SER A 112 6.03 -8.76 5.18
CA SER A 112 5.28 -7.71 4.51
C SER A 112 5.62 -6.37 5.13
N ASP A 113 5.66 -5.31 4.34
CA ASP A 113 5.80 -3.92 4.80
C ASP A 113 4.48 -3.26 5.16
N SER A 114 3.38 -3.82 4.63
CA SER A 114 2.02 -3.33 4.80
C SER A 114 1.14 -4.43 5.40
N ILE A 115 0.30 -4.07 6.37
CA ILE A 115 -0.67 -4.98 6.97
C ILE A 115 -2.04 -4.36 6.80
N ALA A 116 -2.91 -5.01 6.04
CA ALA A 116 -4.28 -4.60 5.82
C ALA A 116 -5.24 -5.31 6.80
N TRP A 117 -6.46 -4.82 6.86
CA TRP A 117 -7.59 -5.35 7.63
C TRP A 117 -7.44 -5.23 9.15
N LEU A 118 -6.72 -4.23 9.66
CA LEU A 118 -6.53 -4.00 11.10
C LEU A 118 -7.73 -3.27 11.72
N HIS A 119 -8.88 -3.95 11.78
CA HIS A 119 -10.13 -3.44 12.35
C HIS A 119 -10.26 -3.71 13.87
N GLU A 120 -9.33 -4.48 14.43
CA GLU A 120 -9.32 -4.86 15.83
C GLU A 120 -8.13 -4.23 16.55
N GLN A 121 -8.37 -3.72 17.75
CA GLN A 121 -7.35 -3.08 18.57
C GLN A 121 -6.17 -4.01 18.85
N VAL A 122 -6.43 -5.27 19.21
CA VAL A 122 -5.37 -6.25 19.51
C VAL A 122 -4.48 -6.52 18.29
N ALA A 123 -5.08 -6.61 17.09
CA ALA A 123 -4.33 -6.79 15.85
C ALA A 123 -3.47 -5.56 15.54
N LEU A 124 -4.00 -4.36 15.75
CA LEU A 124 -3.27 -3.10 15.57
C LEU A 124 -2.11 -2.95 16.57
N GLU A 125 -2.33 -3.26 17.84
CA GLU A 125 -1.30 -3.29 18.89
C GLU A 125 -0.15 -4.24 18.52
N GLU A 126 -0.47 -5.47 18.11
CA GLU A 126 0.53 -6.46 17.68
C GLU A 126 1.31 -5.98 16.45
N ALA A 127 0.60 -5.40 15.47
CA ALA A 127 1.20 -4.87 14.26
C ALA A 127 2.20 -3.74 14.60
N LEU A 128 1.80 -2.76 15.41
CA LEU A 128 2.68 -1.67 15.84
C LEU A 128 3.86 -2.18 16.66
N ARG A 129 3.62 -3.09 17.61
CA ARG A 129 4.66 -3.68 18.45
C ARG A 129 5.71 -4.45 17.64
N SER A 130 5.26 -5.35 16.75
CA SER A 130 6.16 -6.15 15.92
C SER A 130 7.02 -5.28 15.00
N ARG A 131 6.43 -4.21 14.46
CA ARG A 131 7.14 -3.24 13.62
C ARG A 131 8.14 -2.39 14.40
N ALA A 132 7.80 -1.94 15.60
CA ALA A 132 8.72 -1.21 16.47
C ALA A 132 9.92 -2.08 16.87
N VAL A 133 9.69 -3.36 17.21
CA VAL A 133 10.75 -4.33 17.51
C VAL A 133 11.66 -4.53 16.30
N PHE A 134 11.09 -4.68 15.11
CA PHE A 134 11.86 -4.80 13.88
C PHE A 134 12.71 -3.55 13.61
N LEU A 135 12.10 -2.35 13.64
CA LEU A 135 12.83 -1.11 13.43
C LEU A 135 13.97 -0.94 14.43
N ARG A 136 13.73 -1.25 15.71
CA ARG A 136 14.77 -1.18 16.75
C ARG A 136 15.95 -2.11 16.46
N LYS A 137 15.69 -3.32 15.96
CA LYS A 137 16.76 -4.27 15.58
C LYS A 137 17.54 -3.83 14.35
N SER A 138 16.91 -3.08 13.46
CA SER A 138 17.49 -2.65 12.18
C SER A 138 17.95 -1.20 12.18
N ILE A 139 17.83 -0.46 13.29
CA ILE A 139 18.00 1.00 13.32
C ILE A 139 19.36 1.48 12.80
N ASP A 140 20.42 0.70 13.05
CA ASP A 140 21.79 1.04 12.62
C ASP A 140 21.90 1.25 11.10
N CYS A 141 21.12 0.51 10.30
CA CYS A 141 21.16 0.67 8.84
C CYS A 141 20.46 1.95 8.35
N PHE A 142 19.68 2.62 9.19
CA PHE A 142 19.03 3.89 8.89
C PHE A 142 19.89 5.08 9.32
N ILE A 143 20.53 4.99 10.49
CA ILE A 143 21.37 6.07 11.02
C ILE A 143 22.76 6.11 10.38
N ASN A 144 23.30 4.96 9.95
CA ASN A 144 24.60 4.84 9.32
C ASN A 144 24.50 4.04 8.01
N PRO A 145 23.76 4.55 7.01
CA PRO A 145 23.57 3.81 5.77
C PRO A 145 24.85 3.75 4.95
N GLN A 146 25.04 2.64 4.24
CA GLN A 146 26.08 2.56 3.20
C GLN A 146 25.75 3.54 2.07
N PRO A 147 26.75 4.10 1.37
CA PRO A 147 26.55 5.15 0.36
C PRO A 147 25.57 4.79 -0.76
N ASP A 148 25.45 3.51 -1.09
CA ASP A 148 24.61 2.97 -2.17
C ASP A 148 23.26 2.40 -1.68
N THR A 149 22.93 2.51 -0.40
CA THR A 149 21.69 1.94 0.16
C THR A 149 20.44 2.59 -0.45
N LEU A 150 20.44 3.91 -0.66
CA LEU A 150 19.30 4.60 -1.26
C LEU A 150 19.02 4.10 -2.69
N ASP A 151 20.05 4.06 -3.55
CA ASP A 151 19.89 3.63 -4.94
C ASP A 151 19.39 2.19 -5.03
N ARG A 152 19.91 1.30 -4.16
CA ARG A 152 19.43 -0.07 -4.04
C ARG A 152 17.96 -0.14 -3.59
N ALA A 153 17.58 0.66 -2.59
CA ALA A 153 16.20 0.70 -2.10
C ALA A 153 15.22 1.18 -3.19
N LEU A 154 15.59 2.22 -3.93
CA LEU A 154 14.79 2.71 -5.06
C LEU A 154 14.68 1.69 -6.20
N ALA A 155 15.75 0.94 -6.49
CA ALA A 155 15.71 -0.14 -7.47
C ALA A 155 14.78 -1.29 -7.04
N ILE A 156 14.79 -1.66 -5.75
CA ILE A 156 13.87 -2.65 -5.19
C ILE A 156 12.42 -2.17 -5.34
N GLN A 157 12.14 -0.91 -4.96
CA GLN A 157 10.82 -0.31 -5.06
C GLN A 157 10.31 -0.31 -6.52
N ALA A 158 11.13 0.14 -7.46
CA ALA A 158 10.78 0.15 -8.89
C ALA A 158 10.44 -1.24 -9.41
N LYS A 159 11.24 -2.25 -9.06
CA LYS A 159 11.00 -3.65 -9.44
C LYS A 159 9.69 -4.19 -8.84
N ARG A 160 9.38 -3.86 -7.59
CA ARG A 160 8.14 -4.27 -6.93
C ARG A 160 6.92 -3.65 -7.61
N VAL A 161 6.97 -2.35 -7.92
CA VAL A 161 5.90 -1.65 -8.66
C VAL A 161 5.69 -2.30 -10.03
N GLU A 162 6.76 -2.58 -10.78
CA GLU A 162 6.66 -3.26 -12.06
C GLU A 162 6.01 -4.65 -11.94
N GLN A 163 6.42 -5.44 -10.94
CA GLN A 163 5.83 -6.75 -10.67
C GLN A 163 4.35 -6.65 -10.30
N ALA A 164 3.96 -5.67 -9.47
CA ALA A 164 2.58 -5.44 -9.09
C ALA A 164 1.72 -5.07 -10.30
N VAL A 165 2.18 -4.16 -11.17
CA VAL A 165 1.51 -3.80 -12.42
C VAL A 165 1.34 -5.01 -13.33
N ARG A 166 2.38 -5.83 -13.50
CA ARG A 166 2.32 -7.07 -14.30
C ARG A 166 1.35 -8.10 -13.71
N ALA A 167 1.31 -8.24 -12.39
CA ALA A 167 0.39 -9.16 -11.71
C ALA A 167 -1.07 -8.69 -11.86
N GLN A 168 -1.33 -7.39 -11.65
CA GLN A 168 -2.64 -6.78 -11.85
C GLN A 168 -3.12 -6.98 -13.30
N TYR A 169 -2.26 -6.68 -14.28
CA TYR A 169 -2.57 -6.88 -15.69
C TYR A 169 -2.98 -8.33 -16.01
N LYS A 170 -2.29 -9.32 -15.42
CA LYS A 170 -2.66 -10.74 -15.58
C LYS A 170 -4.02 -11.06 -14.96
N GLN A 171 -4.31 -10.52 -13.78
CA GLN A 171 -5.60 -10.72 -13.11
C GLN A 171 -6.74 -10.09 -13.91
N ASP A 172 -6.57 -8.85 -14.37
CA ASP A 172 -7.56 -8.12 -15.17
C ASP A 172 -7.83 -8.84 -16.48
N MET A 173 -6.79 -9.35 -17.15
CA MET A 173 -6.93 -10.15 -18.37
C MET A 173 -7.70 -11.45 -18.11
N ALA A 174 -7.40 -12.16 -17.00
CA ALA A 174 -8.10 -13.39 -16.64
C ALA A 174 -9.58 -13.13 -16.35
N GLN A 175 -9.88 -12.04 -15.65
CA GLN A 175 -11.25 -11.61 -15.39
C GLN A 175 -11.97 -11.22 -16.68
N ALA A 176 -11.32 -10.44 -17.55
CA ALA A 176 -11.85 -10.04 -18.85
C ALA A 176 -12.15 -11.26 -19.73
N SER A 177 -11.26 -12.26 -19.76
CA SER A 177 -11.49 -13.53 -20.48
C SER A 177 -12.71 -14.28 -19.95
N LYS A 178 -12.87 -14.39 -18.62
CA LYS A 178 -14.04 -15.03 -17.99
C LYS A 178 -15.34 -14.28 -18.31
N MET A 179 -15.32 -12.95 -18.28
CA MET A 179 -16.49 -12.13 -18.61
C MET A 179 -16.82 -12.22 -20.10
N ALA A 180 -15.81 -12.15 -20.98
CA ALA A 180 -15.97 -12.27 -22.41
C ALA A 180 -16.53 -13.64 -22.80
N ALA A 181 -16.12 -14.72 -22.13
CA ALA A 181 -16.72 -16.04 -22.35
C ALA A 181 -18.24 -16.03 -22.08
N ARG A 182 -18.68 -15.41 -20.98
CA ARG A 182 -20.10 -15.27 -20.64
C ARG A 182 -20.85 -14.42 -21.66
N ALA A 183 -20.27 -13.29 -22.08
CA ALA A 183 -20.84 -12.42 -23.12
C ALA A 183 -20.96 -13.16 -24.47
N TYR A 184 -19.95 -13.93 -24.84
CA TYR A 184 -19.93 -14.73 -26.06
C TYR A 184 -21.05 -15.77 -26.09
N PHE A 185 -21.29 -16.48 -24.98
CA PHE A 185 -22.43 -17.41 -24.88
C PHE A 185 -23.79 -16.71 -25.01
N ARG A 186 -23.89 -15.47 -24.53
CA ARG A 186 -25.08 -14.62 -24.68
C ARG A 186 -25.19 -13.94 -26.06
N LYS A 187 -24.23 -14.19 -26.96
CA LYS A 187 -24.10 -13.55 -28.28
C LYS A 187 -23.95 -12.01 -28.20
N ASP A 188 -23.52 -11.49 -27.05
CA ASP A 188 -23.16 -10.07 -26.91
C ASP A 188 -21.74 -9.84 -27.42
N TYR A 189 -21.62 -9.82 -28.75
CA TYR A 189 -20.32 -9.70 -29.41
C TYR A 189 -19.68 -8.32 -29.21
N LYS A 190 -20.48 -7.27 -28.97
CA LYS A 190 -19.96 -5.93 -28.64
C LYS A 190 -19.19 -5.98 -27.33
N ASP A 191 -19.76 -6.64 -26.32
CA ASP A 191 -19.11 -6.74 -25.01
C ASP A 191 -17.87 -7.64 -25.05
N VAL A 192 -17.88 -8.73 -25.84
CA VAL A 192 -16.68 -9.55 -26.08
C VAL A 192 -15.53 -8.73 -26.64
N VAL A 193 -15.77 -7.92 -27.67
CA VAL A 193 -14.73 -7.07 -28.28
C VAL A 193 -14.26 -6.01 -27.29
N ARG A 194 -15.17 -5.35 -26.58
CA ARG A 194 -14.84 -4.34 -25.57
C ARG A 194 -13.93 -4.90 -24.47
N LEU A 195 -14.22 -6.10 -23.99
CA LEU A 195 -13.49 -6.74 -22.89
C LEU A 195 -12.10 -7.25 -23.31
N LEU A 196 -11.96 -7.82 -24.51
CA LEU A 196 -10.72 -8.48 -24.95
C LEU A 196 -9.77 -7.54 -25.72
N ARG A 197 -10.27 -6.48 -26.34
CA ARG A 197 -9.46 -5.55 -27.16
C ARG A 197 -8.25 -4.95 -26.43
N PRO A 198 -8.33 -4.53 -25.15
CA PRO A 198 -7.17 -3.99 -24.44
C PRO A 198 -6.01 -5.00 -24.31
N TYR A 199 -6.31 -6.30 -24.40
CA TYR A 199 -5.37 -7.40 -24.16
C TYR A 199 -4.96 -8.13 -25.45
N GLU A 200 -5.33 -7.63 -26.64
CA GLU A 200 -5.24 -8.35 -27.93
C GLU A 200 -3.87 -9.02 -28.17
N LYS A 201 -2.77 -8.36 -27.81
CA LYS A 201 -1.40 -8.87 -27.98
C LYS A 201 -1.02 -10.05 -27.08
N TYR A 202 -1.80 -10.31 -26.03
CA TYR A 202 -1.50 -11.27 -24.97
C TYR A 202 -2.61 -12.30 -24.75
N LEU A 203 -3.63 -12.30 -25.62
CA LEU A 203 -4.75 -13.24 -25.51
C LEU A 203 -4.31 -14.68 -25.74
N SER A 204 -4.97 -15.61 -25.05
CA SER A 204 -4.83 -17.04 -25.30
C SER A 204 -5.37 -17.40 -26.71
N PRO A 205 -4.94 -18.50 -27.33
CA PRO A 205 -5.47 -18.94 -28.62
C PRO A 205 -7.01 -19.10 -28.64
N VAL A 206 -7.60 -19.48 -27.49
CA VAL A 206 -9.06 -19.60 -27.34
C VAL A 206 -9.73 -18.23 -27.37
N ASP A 207 -9.18 -17.25 -26.65
CA ASP A 207 -9.76 -15.91 -26.57
C ASP A 207 -9.54 -15.12 -27.86
N ILE A 208 -8.42 -15.35 -28.57
CA ILE A 208 -8.22 -14.83 -29.94
C ILE A 208 -9.34 -15.31 -30.86
N ARG A 209 -9.69 -16.61 -30.84
CA ARG A 209 -10.80 -17.12 -31.66
C ARG A 209 -12.13 -16.47 -31.31
N LYS A 210 -12.48 -16.36 -30.02
CA LYS A 210 -13.70 -15.67 -29.59
C LYS A 210 -13.73 -14.22 -30.06
N PHE A 211 -12.60 -13.52 -29.91
CA PHE A 211 -12.45 -12.12 -30.30
C PHE A 211 -12.62 -11.92 -31.81
N MET A 212 -12.00 -12.78 -32.63
CA MET A 212 -12.10 -12.72 -34.08
C MET A 212 -13.53 -13.00 -34.57
N ILE A 213 -14.20 -14.02 -34.01
CA ILE A 213 -15.59 -14.33 -34.34
C ILE A 213 -16.51 -13.16 -33.94
N ALA A 214 -16.33 -12.62 -32.73
CA ALA A 214 -17.10 -11.48 -32.27
C ALA A 214 -16.90 -10.25 -33.18
N ARG A 215 -15.65 -9.95 -33.59
CA ARG A 215 -15.36 -8.87 -34.54
C ARG A 215 -16.06 -9.07 -35.88
N SER A 216 -15.99 -10.27 -36.46
CA SER A 216 -16.67 -10.61 -37.73
C SER A 216 -18.18 -10.44 -37.64
N LYS A 217 -18.81 -10.91 -36.54
CA LYS A 217 -20.26 -10.77 -36.34
C LYS A 217 -20.73 -9.32 -36.20
N LEU A 218 -19.87 -8.41 -35.74
CA LEU A 218 -20.17 -6.98 -35.67
C LEU A 218 -19.96 -6.27 -37.01
N THR A 219 -19.04 -6.73 -37.86
CA THR A 219 -18.88 -6.20 -39.22
C THR A 219 -19.97 -6.72 -40.16
N ASP A 220 -20.41 -7.97 -40.02
CA ASP A 220 -21.44 -8.57 -40.88
C ASP A 220 -22.86 -8.12 -40.50
N GLY A 221 -23.08 -7.63 -39.28
CA GLY A 221 -24.36 -7.12 -38.79
C GLY A 221 -24.62 -5.63 -39.01
N ASN A 222 -23.72 -4.93 -39.71
CA ASN A 222 -23.86 -3.53 -40.14
C ASN A 222 -24.14 -3.40 -41.65
N VAL A 223 -24.70 -4.46 -42.26
CA VAL A 223 -25.29 -4.49 -43.61
C VAL A 223 -26.79 -4.68 -43.49
#